data_AF-A0A7S3FQH2-F1
#
_entry.id   AF-A0A7S3FQH2-F1
#
_cell.length_a   1.000
_cell.length_b   1.000
_cell.length_c   1.000
_cell.angle_alpha   90.00
_cell.angle_beta   90.00
_cell.angle_gamma   90.00
#
_symmetry.space_group_name_H-M   'P 1'
#
loop_
_entity.id
_entity.type
_entity.pdbx_description
1 polymer ?
#
loop_
_entity_poly.entity_id
_entity_poly.type
_entity_poly.pdbx_seq_one_letter_code
_entity_poly.pdbx_strand_id
1 'polypeptide(L)'
;TRRAPSGARSGCGRSLMMMRTSTRRAPSGARSGCGRSFARLSKATRRDQEAACDDARSRRDVFLSLTAGFVGIGACSGEDGPLRSIAIAAAEEELLPVKSLPKGAKQTQTQEVLDLIKDGVKMHVTEDYRSCLQLALLDALSYDKDAKSGGANGSIGNFPEELKALGLEGSLKTAVDQIRKAKEHAEKASAFPLELSMADAIVFAAYYKVRSNFIAKIIAKAKDQTSANIILQGYGNDFPPPPLGRLDATAPDAAAPTLTTAALVDRALAAGLTAGNVSALAACFPTGGLEEVENEMRTQNKKFGFYVKSNQQSRETVTQTNYQIDFSNAFSKLSTLGAKFDVERYYHPIPKQGLPKKL
;
A
#
# COMPACT_ATOMS: atom_id res chain seq x y z
N THR A 1 -79.38 24.79 -25.84
CA THR A 1 -80.10 26.07 -26.07
C THR A 1 -79.42 27.19 -25.31
N ARG A 2 -78.82 28.16 -26.04
CA ARG A 2 -78.48 29.58 -25.73
C ARG A 2 -77.90 29.93 -24.34
N ARG A 3 -76.89 30.80 -24.16
CA ARG A 3 -76.17 31.77 -25.02
C ARG A 3 -74.97 32.32 -24.19
N ALA A 4 -73.89 32.69 -24.86
CA ALA A 4 -72.84 33.59 -24.34
C ALA A 4 -73.29 35.06 -24.32
N PRO A 5 -72.45 36.00 -23.82
CA PRO A 5 -71.67 36.90 -24.69
C PRO A 5 -70.18 37.03 -24.28
N SER A 6 -69.20 36.94 -25.19
CA SER A 6 -68.54 38.00 -26.02
C SER A 6 -67.81 39.09 -25.21
N GLY A 7 -66.46 39.18 -25.22
CA GLY A 7 -65.63 39.92 -26.21
C GLY A 7 -65.08 41.21 -25.54
N ALA A 8 -63.90 41.81 -25.79
CA ALA A 8 -62.92 41.71 -26.87
C ALA A 8 -61.62 42.52 -26.55
N ARG A 9 -60.48 42.11 -27.15
CA ARG A 9 -59.35 42.85 -27.81
C ARG A 9 -58.61 43.96 -27.00
N SER A 10 -57.30 44.23 -27.15
CA SER A 10 -56.36 44.28 -28.31
C SER A 10 -54.90 44.29 -27.78
N GLY A 11 -53.90 43.63 -28.37
CA GLY A 11 -53.05 44.08 -29.51
C GLY A 11 -51.88 44.99 -29.04
N CYS A 12 -50.64 45.01 -29.54
CA CYS A 12 -49.93 44.38 -30.66
C CYS A 12 -48.44 44.90 -30.62
N GLY A 13 -47.50 44.23 -31.30
CA GLY A 13 -46.15 44.76 -31.69
C GLY A 13 -44.97 44.08 -30.96
N ARG A 14 -44.20 43.10 -31.47
CA ARG A 14 -43.49 42.84 -32.75
C ARG A 14 -42.28 43.77 -33.04
N SER A 15 -41.08 43.18 -32.96
CA SER A 15 -39.86 43.40 -33.79
C SER A 15 -38.80 42.42 -33.25
N LEU A 16 -38.35 41.33 -33.89
CA LEU A 16 -37.83 41.08 -35.23
C LEU A 16 -36.69 42.01 -35.65
N MET A 17 -35.44 41.59 -35.39
CA MET A 17 -34.31 41.97 -36.23
C MET A 17 -33.39 40.76 -36.48
N MET A 18 -33.40 40.35 -37.74
CA MET A 18 -32.47 39.44 -38.40
C MET A 18 -31.13 40.13 -38.71
N MET A 19 -30.18 39.29 -39.16
CA MET A 19 -28.95 39.58 -39.93
C MET A 19 -27.68 39.77 -39.08
N ARG A 20 -26.52 39.18 -39.40
CA ARG A 20 -26.06 38.58 -40.66
C ARG A 20 -24.83 37.68 -40.42
N THR A 21 -24.70 36.72 -41.32
CA THR A 21 -23.58 35.83 -41.65
C THR A 21 -22.22 36.53 -41.85
N SER A 22 -21.12 35.85 -41.52
CA SER A 22 -19.85 35.98 -42.24
C SER A 22 -19.01 34.70 -42.15
N THR A 23 -18.80 34.09 -43.31
CA THR A 23 -17.87 33.01 -43.62
C THR A 23 -16.55 33.61 -44.12
N ARG A 24 -15.39 33.07 -43.71
CA ARG A 24 -14.09 33.11 -44.42
C ARG A 24 -13.19 32.02 -43.82
N ARG A 25 -13.00 30.89 -44.52
CA ARG A 25 -11.87 30.54 -45.41
C ARG A 25 -10.50 30.47 -44.71
N ALA A 26 -9.94 29.25 -44.74
CA ALA A 26 -8.59 28.87 -44.35
C ALA A 26 -7.49 29.53 -45.21
N PRO A 27 -6.23 29.37 -44.79
CA PRO A 27 -5.27 28.76 -45.72
C PRO A 27 -4.49 27.58 -45.12
N SER A 28 -4.07 26.73 -46.05
CA SER A 28 -3.22 25.56 -45.99
C SER A 28 -1.80 25.82 -45.47
N GLY A 29 -1.21 24.81 -44.82
CA GLY A 29 0.23 24.69 -44.60
C GLY A 29 0.60 23.23 -44.29
N ALA A 30 1.20 22.56 -45.27
CA ALA A 30 1.60 21.16 -45.28
C ALA A 30 2.88 20.88 -44.46
N ARG A 31 2.99 19.66 -43.92
CA ARG A 31 4.21 18.82 -43.77
C ARG A 31 3.76 17.47 -43.24
N SER A 32 3.58 16.47 -44.10
CA SER A 32 4.59 15.54 -44.64
C SER A 32 4.76 14.33 -43.71
N GLY A 33 4.49 13.15 -44.25
CA GLY A 33 4.20 11.96 -43.46
C GLY A 33 5.42 11.19 -42.96
N CYS A 34 5.13 10.15 -42.18
CA CYS A 34 5.78 8.87 -42.37
C CYS A 34 4.86 7.78 -41.82
N GLY A 35 4.06 7.18 -42.68
CA GLY A 35 3.55 5.84 -42.44
C GLY A 35 4.68 4.86 -42.74
N ARG A 36 5.02 4.01 -41.78
CA ARG A 36 5.76 2.77 -42.05
C ARG A 36 5.18 1.62 -41.22
N SER A 37 4.46 0.76 -41.94
CA SER A 37 4.74 -0.67 -42.01
C SER A 37 4.68 -1.48 -40.71
N PHE A 38 3.51 -2.02 -40.42
CA PHE A 38 3.38 -3.30 -39.71
C PHE A 38 3.91 -4.41 -40.63
N ALA A 39 5.11 -4.92 -40.35
CA ALA A 39 5.57 -6.22 -40.84
C ALA A 39 6.64 -6.81 -39.93
N ARG A 40 6.30 -7.96 -39.33
CA ARG A 40 7.16 -9.12 -39.03
C ARG A 40 8.52 -8.88 -38.35
N LEU A 41 8.57 -9.10 -37.04
CA LEU A 41 9.70 -9.77 -36.37
C LEU A 41 9.11 -10.97 -35.61
N SER A 42 9.10 -12.17 -36.19
CA SER A 42 10.18 -13.16 -36.31
C SER A 42 10.43 -13.92 -35.01
N LYS A 43 10.32 -15.26 -35.12
CA LYS A 43 10.34 -16.31 -34.09
C LYS A 43 11.66 -16.41 -33.28
N ALA A 44 12.54 -15.42 -33.34
CA ALA A 44 13.88 -15.47 -32.74
C ALA A 44 13.87 -15.17 -31.23
N THR A 45 12.97 -14.32 -30.74
CA THR A 45 12.88 -13.96 -29.31
C THR A 45 12.31 -15.06 -28.41
N ARG A 46 11.82 -16.17 -28.97
CA ARG A 46 11.28 -17.29 -28.18
C ARG A 46 12.35 -18.30 -27.73
N ARG A 47 13.48 -18.41 -28.44
CA ARG A 47 14.58 -19.31 -28.05
C ARG A 47 15.49 -18.73 -26.98
N ASP A 48 15.63 -17.41 -26.93
CA ASP A 48 16.51 -16.74 -25.94
C ASP A 48 15.86 -16.68 -24.54
N GLN A 49 14.53 -16.77 -24.43
CA GLN A 49 13.83 -16.88 -23.14
C GLN A 49 13.83 -18.30 -22.57
N GLU A 50 13.91 -19.36 -23.38
CA GLU A 50 14.02 -20.73 -22.89
C GLU A 50 15.43 -21.03 -22.36
N ALA A 51 16.49 -20.50 -23.00
CA ALA A 51 17.87 -20.66 -22.52
C ALA A 51 18.14 -19.94 -21.18
N ALA A 52 17.49 -18.82 -20.91
CA ALA A 52 17.61 -18.10 -19.64
C ALA A 52 16.91 -18.82 -18.46
N CYS A 53 15.93 -19.67 -18.74
CA CYS A 53 15.23 -20.46 -17.72
C CYS A 53 15.98 -21.73 -17.30
N ASP A 54 16.83 -22.30 -18.16
CA ASP A 54 17.65 -23.46 -17.82
C ASP A 54 18.92 -23.08 -17.03
N ASP A 55 19.52 -21.91 -17.29
CA ASP A 55 20.67 -21.42 -16.49
C ASP A 55 20.28 -21.03 -15.05
N ALA A 56 19.02 -20.62 -14.85
CA ALA A 56 18.46 -20.31 -13.52
C ALA A 56 18.14 -21.56 -12.68
N ARG A 57 17.99 -22.73 -13.30
CA ARG A 57 17.77 -24.01 -12.60
C ARG A 57 19.08 -24.66 -12.16
N SER A 58 20.18 -24.47 -12.89
CA SER A 58 21.51 -25.00 -12.54
C SER A 58 22.12 -24.35 -11.29
N ARG A 59 21.75 -23.10 -10.96
CA ARG A 59 22.30 -22.39 -9.78
C ARG A 59 21.68 -22.77 -8.44
N ARG A 60 20.59 -23.55 -8.42
CA ARG A 60 19.92 -24.01 -7.18
C ARG A 60 20.39 -25.38 -6.69
N ASP A 61 21.18 -26.13 -7.47
CA ASP A 61 21.63 -27.47 -7.12
C ASP A 61 23.11 -27.56 -6.65
N VAL A 62 23.79 -26.43 -6.44
CA VAL A 62 25.20 -26.41 -5.97
C VAL A 62 25.35 -26.01 -4.49
N PHE A 63 24.26 -25.73 -3.77
CA PHE A 63 24.32 -25.27 -2.38
C PHE A 63 23.78 -26.25 -1.32
N LEU A 64 23.60 -27.53 -1.67
CA LEU A 64 23.00 -28.55 -0.79
C LEU A 64 23.80 -29.87 -0.68
N SER A 65 25.12 -29.85 -0.89
CA SER A 65 25.97 -31.06 -0.76
C SER A 65 27.12 -30.96 0.26
N LEU A 66 27.04 -30.06 1.25
CA LEU A 66 28.10 -29.94 2.26
C LEU A 66 27.60 -29.90 3.72
N THR A 67 26.61 -30.71 4.06
CA THR A 67 26.29 -31.04 5.47
C THR A 67 25.87 -32.49 5.60
N ALA A 68 26.82 -33.40 5.38
CA ALA A 68 26.72 -34.78 5.81
C ALA A 68 28.05 -35.15 6.47
N GLY A 69 28.11 -35.07 7.80
CA GLY A 69 29.30 -35.49 8.55
C GLY A 69 29.45 -34.84 9.92
N PHE A 70 28.47 -35.01 10.82
CA PHE A 70 28.74 -34.88 12.25
C PHE A 70 27.80 -35.80 13.04
N VAL A 71 28.18 -37.07 13.11
CA VAL A 71 27.66 -38.04 14.10
C VAL A 71 28.84 -38.86 14.60
N GLY A 72 29.03 -38.86 15.93
CA GLY A 72 29.75 -39.90 16.65
C GLY A 72 31.17 -39.56 17.12
N ILE A 73 31.30 -38.95 18.31
CA ILE A 73 32.50 -39.12 19.14
C ILE A 73 32.35 -40.48 19.83
N GLY A 74 33.01 -41.49 19.25
CA GLY A 74 33.24 -42.80 19.86
C GLY A 74 34.74 -43.02 19.99
N ALA A 75 35.18 -43.27 21.22
CA ALA A 75 36.56 -43.50 21.60
C ALA A 75 37.22 -44.66 20.83
N CYS A 76 38.49 -44.49 20.42
CA CYS A 76 39.49 -45.55 20.32
C CYS A 76 40.91 -44.95 20.24
N SER A 77 41.81 -45.54 21.02
CA SER A 77 43.22 -45.25 21.21
C SER A 77 44.09 -45.53 19.97
N GLY A 78 45.23 -44.84 19.84
CA GLY A 78 46.30 -45.23 18.90
C GLY A 78 47.25 -44.10 18.46
N GLU A 79 48.35 -43.96 19.20
CA GLU A 79 49.75 -43.65 18.81
C GLU A 79 50.10 -42.63 17.69
N ASP A 80 50.90 -41.63 18.12
CA ASP A 80 52.00 -40.91 17.45
C ASP A 80 51.82 -40.22 16.08
N GLY A 81 51.62 -38.90 16.15
CA GLY A 81 51.91 -37.94 15.07
C GLY A 81 51.78 -36.49 15.56
N PRO A 82 52.64 -35.54 15.12
CA PRO A 82 52.62 -34.19 15.66
C PRO A 82 51.39 -33.43 15.15
N LEU A 83 50.38 -33.33 16.02
CA LEU A 83 49.21 -32.48 15.81
C LEU A 83 49.67 -31.02 15.78
N ARG A 84 49.85 -30.48 14.57
CA ARG A 84 49.70 -29.03 14.34
C ARG A 84 48.26 -28.69 14.70
N SER A 85 48.06 -28.20 15.91
CA SER A 85 46.84 -27.52 16.32
C SER A 85 46.64 -26.30 15.41
N ILE A 86 45.85 -26.47 14.36
CA ILE A 86 45.27 -25.34 13.64
C ILE A 86 44.23 -24.79 14.61
N ALA A 87 44.66 -23.82 15.42
CA ALA A 87 43.73 -22.93 16.09
C ALA A 87 42.89 -22.27 14.98
N ILE A 88 41.64 -22.70 14.85
CA ILE A 88 40.62 -21.93 14.13
C ILE A 88 40.42 -20.71 15.02
N ALA A 89 41.23 -19.68 14.79
CA ALA A 89 40.95 -18.35 15.30
C ALA A 89 39.55 -18.02 14.78
N ALA A 90 38.60 -17.89 15.71
CA ALA A 90 37.32 -17.27 15.42
C ALA A 90 37.67 -15.90 14.83
N ALA A 91 37.58 -15.80 13.50
CA ALA A 91 37.67 -14.52 12.84
C ALA A 91 36.56 -13.68 13.47
N GLU A 92 36.92 -12.64 14.21
CA GLU A 92 36.01 -11.54 14.47
C GLU A 92 35.54 -11.10 13.08
N GLU A 93 34.35 -11.54 12.67
CA GLU A 93 33.75 -11.12 11.43
C GLU A 93 33.59 -9.60 11.56
N GLU A 94 34.45 -8.87 10.85
CA GLU A 94 34.41 -7.42 10.87
C GLU A 94 33.05 -7.01 10.26
N LEU A 95 32.10 -6.63 11.11
CA LEU A 95 30.75 -6.27 10.68
C LEU A 95 30.77 -4.90 9.99
N LEU A 96 30.09 -4.78 8.85
CA LEU A 96 29.80 -3.49 8.23
C LEU A 96 28.74 -2.76 9.05
N PRO A 97 29.03 -1.55 9.56
CA PRO A 97 28.02 -0.78 10.28
C PRO A 97 26.88 -0.37 9.34
N VAL A 98 25.68 -0.27 9.88
CA VAL A 98 24.41 0.01 9.17
C VAL A 98 24.50 1.22 8.23
N LYS A 99 25.21 2.27 8.65
CA LYS A 99 25.42 3.50 7.87
C LYS A 99 26.17 3.28 6.56
N SER A 100 27.03 2.26 6.53
CA SER A 100 27.88 1.91 5.37
C SER A 100 27.29 0.81 4.49
N LEU A 101 26.08 0.32 4.80
CA LEU A 101 25.47 -0.76 4.04
C LEU A 101 25.17 -0.33 2.59
N PRO A 102 25.52 -1.18 1.60
CA PRO A 102 25.19 -0.90 0.21
C PRO A 102 23.67 -0.90 0.00
N LYS A 103 23.20 -0.14 -0.99
CA LYS A 103 21.75 0.01 -1.29
C LYS A 103 21.05 -1.34 -1.50
N GLY A 104 21.73 -2.30 -2.14
CA GLY A 104 21.18 -3.65 -2.35
C GLY A 104 20.95 -4.41 -1.04
N ALA A 105 21.87 -4.30 -0.08
CA ALA A 105 21.73 -4.94 1.24
C ALA A 105 20.56 -4.33 2.04
N LYS A 106 20.43 -2.99 2.02
CA LYS A 106 19.29 -2.30 2.64
C LYS A 106 17.96 -2.74 2.03
N GLN A 107 17.89 -2.94 0.71
CA GLN A 107 16.70 -3.46 0.04
C GLN A 107 16.37 -4.90 0.46
N THR A 108 17.37 -5.78 0.55
CA THR A 108 17.18 -7.16 1.00
C THR A 108 16.67 -7.21 2.44
N GLN A 109 17.29 -6.46 3.36
CA GLN A 109 16.86 -6.41 4.76
C GLN A 109 15.45 -5.79 4.90
N THR A 110 15.13 -4.75 4.14
CA THR A 110 13.76 -4.21 4.13
C THR A 110 12.76 -5.27 3.68
N GLN A 111 13.07 -6.03 2.63
CA GLN A 111 12.17 -7.08 2.14
C GLN A 111 11.99 -8.20 3.17
N GLU A 112 13.07 -8.62 3.85
CA GLU A 112 13.02 -9.61 4.92
C GLU A 112 12.08 -9.18 6.07
N VAL A 113 12.21 -7.92 6.53
CA VAL A 113 11.32 -7.37 7.56
C VAL A 113 9.87 -7.32 7.08
N LEU A 114 9.64 -6.88 5.84
CA LEU A 114 8.29 -6.85 5.27
C LEU A 114 7.66 -8.24 5.17
N ASP A 115 8.44 -9.26 4.82
CA ASP A 115 7.95 -10.65 4.75
C ASP A 115 7.60 -11.19 6.15
N LEU A 116 8.40 -10.89 7.18
CA LEU A 116 8.06 -11.23 8.57
C LEU A 116 6.75 -10.57 9.04
N ILE A 117 6.57 -9.27 8.75
CA ILE A 117 5.34 -8.56 9.09
C ILE A 117 4.15 -9.17 8.35
N LYS A 118 4.30 -9.45 7.06
CA LYS A 118 3.26 -10.06 6.24
C LYS A 118 2.82 -11.41 6.79
N ASP A 119 3.76 -12.25 7.20
CA ASP A 119 3.46 -13.56 7.78
C ASP A 119 2.77 -13.43 9.14
N GLY A 120 3.23 -12.52 10.00
CA GLY A 120 2.56 -12.18 11.25
C GLY A 120 1.11 -11.71 11.05
N VAL A 121 0.88 -10.81 10.09
CA VAL A 121 -0.48 -10.32 9.74
C VAL A 121 -1.35 -11.46 9.22
N LYS A 122 -0.81 -12.31 8.35
CA LYS A 122 -1.55 -13.45 7.79
C LYS A 122 -1.96 -14.47 8.85
N MET A 123 -1.13 -14.69 9.87
CA MET A 123 -1.40 -15.68 10.92
C MET A 123 -2.33 -15.15 12.02
N HIS A 124 -2.18 -13.88 12.43
CA HIS A 124 -2.82 -13.37 13.65
C HIS A 124 -3.96 -12.38 13.40
N VAL A 125 -4.01 -11.73 12.23
CA VAL A 125 -5.04 -10.69 11.94
C VAL A 125 -6.20 -11.29 11.15
N THR A 126 -7.20 -11.78 11.89
CA THR A 126 -8.44 -12.32 11.32
C THR A 126 -9.45 -11.25 10.99
N GLU A 127 -9.38 -10.09 11.66
CA GLU A 127 -10.27 -8.95 11.45
C GLU A 127 -10.37 -8.53 9.99
N ASP A 128 -11.50 -7.92 9.61
CA ASP A 128 -11.71 -7.48 8.24
C ASP A 128 -10.72 -6.36 7.85
N TYR A 129 -10.48 -6.20 6.54
CA TYR A 129 -9.62 -5.13 6.02
C TYR A 129 -10.13 -3.75 6.46
N ARG A 130 -11.44 -3.60 6.66
CA ARG A 130 -12.08 -2.37 7.12
C ARG A 130 -11.64 -1.96 8.52
N SER A 131 -11.61 -2.89 9.49
CA SER A 131 -11.19 -2.60 10.87
C SER A 131 -9.72 -2.13 10.91
N CYS A 132 -8.85 -2.79 10.14
CA CYS A 132 -7.43 -2.42 10.05
C CYS A 132 -7.26 -1.04 9.39
N LEU A 133 -8.04 -0.74 8.35
CA LEU A 133 -8.02 0.57 7.69
C LEU A 133 -8.58 1.68 8.56
N GLN A 134 -9.64 1.41 9.33
CA GLN A 134 -10.20 2.37 10.28
C GLN A 134 -9.16 2.77 11.32
N LEU A 135 -8.43 1.80 11.87
CA LEU A 135 -7.32 2.08 12.78
C LEU A 135 -6.26 2.98 12.14
N ALA A 136 -5.77 2.63 10.96
CA ALA A 136 -4.77 3.41 10.26
C ALA A 136 -5.25 4.84 9.89
N LEU A 137 -6.55 4.99 9.55
CA LEU A 137 -7.16 6.29 9.28
C LEU A 137 -7.23 7.13 10.56
N LEU A 138 -7.73 6.58 11.66
CA LEU A 138 -7.94 7.31 12.89
C LEU A 138 -6.62 7.75 13.53
N ASP A 139 -5.59 6.90 13.46
CA ASP A 139 -4.21 7.24 13.84
C ASP A 139 -3.69 8.42 13.00
N ALA A 140 -3.75 8.30 11.66
CA ALA A 140 -3.25 9.33 10.76
C ALA A 140 -4.03 10.67 10.84
N LEU A 141 -5.34 10.62 11.14
CA LEU A 141 -6.19 11.81 11.27
C LEU A 141 -6.07 12.50 12.63
N SER A 142 -5.25 11.98 13.57
CA SER A 142 -4.86 12.78 14.74
C SER A 142 -3.91 13.93 14.37
N TYR A 143 -3.36 13.93 13.14
CA TYR A 143 -2.42 14.93 12.67
C TYR A 143 -3.02 16.34 12.62
N ASP A 144 -2.42 17.23 13.40
CA ASP A 144 -2.63 18.67 13.35
C ASP A 144 -1.45 19.32 12.61
N LYS A 145 -1.76 19.95 11.47
CA LYS A 145 -0.78 20.61 10.62
C LYS A 145 -0.17 21.85 11.29
N ASP A 146 -0.95 22.56 12.11
CA ASP A 146 -0.51 23.81 12.74
C ASP A 146 0.39 23.51 13.93
N ALA A 147 0.01 22.53 14.76
CA ALA A 147 0.82 22.06 15.89
C ALA A 147 1.98 21.13 15.48
N LYS A 148 1.94 20.58 14.26
CA LYS A 148 2.88 19.53 13.77
C LYS A 148 2.97 18.34 14.74
N SER A 149 1.84 17.95 15.29
CA SER A 149 1.68 16.85 16.25
C SER A 149 0.66 15.84 15.75
N GLY A 150 0.70 14.62 16.28
CA GLY A 150 -0.14 13.52 15.82
C GLY A 150 0.27 12.94 14.47
N GLY A 151 -0.62 12.13 13.89
CA GLY A 151 -0.43 11.44 12.62
C GLY A 151 -0.18 9.95 12.78
N ALA A 152 0.34 9.32 11.72
CA ALA A 152 0.58 7.88 11.67
C ALA A 152 1.78 7.49 12.55
N ASN A 153 1.58 7.51 13.87
CA ASN A 153 2.57 7.36 14.93
C ASN A 153 2.22 6.21 15.90
N GLY A 154 1.14 5.47 15.65
CA GLY A 154 0.73 4.31 16.44
C GLY A 154 0.17 4.62 17.83
N SER A 155 -0.13 5.88 18.13
CA SER A 155 -0.70 6.32 19.41
C SER A 155 -1.99 5.57 19.73
N ILE A 156 -2.87 5.39 18.74
CA ILE A 156 -4.16 4.69 18.88
C ILE A 156 -4.02 3.22 19.32
N GLY A 157 -2.89 2.59 19.02
CA GLY A 157 -2.61 1.19 19.37
C GLY A 157 -1.89 1.02 20.71
N ASN A 158 -1.18 2.06 21.15
CA ASN A 158 -0.40 2.07 22.39
C ASN A 158 -1.19 2.61 23.58
N PHE A 159 -2.12 3.55 23.34
CA PHE A 159 -2.91 4.23 24.37
C PHE A 159 -4.40 3.87 24.23
N PRO A 160 -4.92 2.91 25.03
CA PRO A 160 -6.33 2.50 24.96
C PRO A 160 -7.32 3.64 25.26
N GLU A 161 -6.87 4.71 25.93
CA GLU A 161 -7.64 5.90 26.25
C GLU A 161 -8.16 6.60 24.98
N GLU A 162 -7.41 6.54 23.87
CA GLU A 162 -7.84 7.16 22.61
C GLU A 162 -9.03 6.43 21.99
N LEU A 163 -8.99 5.09 21.96
CA LEU A 163 -10.12 4.30 21.49
C LEU A 163 -11.36 4.49 22.38
N LYS A 164 -11.16 4.65 23.69
CA LYS A 164 -12.23 4.98 24.64
C LYS A 164 -12.82 6.36 24.37
N ALA A 165 -11.98 7.37 24.13
CA ALA A 165 -12.43 8.72 23.80
C ALA A 165 -13.25 8.76 22.49
N LEU A 166 -12.95 7.86 21.56
CA LEU A 166 -13.71 7.69 20.31
C LEU A 166 -14.95 6.81 20.46
N GLY A 167 -15.13 6.12 21.59
CA GLY A 167 -16.23 5.16 21.78
C GLY A 167 -16.11 3.90 20.91
N LEU A 168 -14.89 3.57 20.44
CA LEU A 168 -14.62 2.45 19.52
C LEU A 168 -13.92 1.26 20.20
N GLU A 169 -13.83 1.26 21.54
CA GLU A 169 -13.19 0.17 22.30
C GLU A 169 -13.86 -1.20 22.02
N GLY A 170 -15.16 -1.24 21.72
CA GLY A 170 -15.84 -2.50 21.42
C GLY A 170 -15.47 -3.10 20.05
N SER A 171 -15.30 -2.26 19.02
CA SER A 171 -15.14 -2.72 17.63
C SER A 171 -13.69 -2.86 17.18
N LEU A 172 -12.80 -1.97 17.62
CA LEU A 172 -11.42 -1.93 17.11
C LEU A 172 -10.38 -2.55 18.06
N LYS A 173 -10.73 -2.81 19.31
CA LYS A 173 -9.81 -3.42 20.29
C LYS A 173 -9.31 -4.79 19.86
N THR A 174 -10.19 -5.63 19.33
CA THR A 174 -9.82 -6.95 18.79
C THR A 174 -8.78 -6.81 17.68
N ALA A 175 -8.94 -5.84 16.77
CA ALA A 175 -7.99 -5.57 15.71
C ALA A 175 -6.62 -5.12 16.27
N VAL A 176 -6.61 -4.22 17.26
CA VAL A 176 -5.38 -3.78 17.94
C VAL A 176 -4.66 -4.96 18.60
N ASP A 177 -5.37 -5.80 19.34
CA ASP A 177 -4.78 -6.96 20.02
C ASP A 177 -4.21 -7.98 19.03
N GLN A 178 -4.90 -8.20 17.89
CA GLN A 178 -4.40 -9.06 16.82
C GLN A 178 -3.17 -8.49 16.12
N ILE A 179 -3.15 -7.18 15.86
CA ILE A 179 -1.99 -6.49 15.28
C ILE A 179 -0.79 -6.56 16.24
N ARG A 180 -1.03 -6.42 17.54
CA ARG A 180 0.02 -6.58 18.56
C ARG A 180 0.60 -7.99 18.55
N LYS A 181 -0.24 -9.03 18.47
CA LYS A 181 0.22 -10.42 18.31
C LYS A 181 0.99 -10.65 17.00
N ALA A 182 0.54 -10.06 15.90
CA ALA A 182 1.24 -10.11 14.62
C ALA A 182 2.63 -9.47 14.71
N LYS A 183 2.74 -8.32 15.39
CA LYS A 183 4.00 -7.66 15.72
C LYS A 183 4.91 -8.58 16.53
N GLU A 184 4.43 -9.10 17.67
CA GLU A 184 5.23 -9.99 18.53
C GLU A 184 5.69 -11.25 17.79
N HIS A 185 4.87 -11.76 16.87
CA HIS A 185 5.24 -12.90 16.04
C HIS A 185 6.39 -12.55 15.07
N ALA A 186 6.32 -11.41 14.40
CA ALA A 186 7.38 -10.94 13.50
C ALA A 186 8.70 -10.73 14.25
N GLU A 187 8.65 -10.17 15.45
CA GLU A 187 9.84 -9.96 16.32
C GLU A 187 10.44 -11.27 16.84
N LYS A 188 9.62 -12.30 17.09
CA LYS A 188 10.11 -13.63 17.51
C LYS A 188 10.63 -14.46 16.34
N ALA A 189 10.11 -14.24 15.13
CA ALA A 189 10.48 -14.97 13.94
C ALA A 189 11.75 -14.42 13.26
N SER A 190 12.18 -13.19 13.60
CA SER A 190 13.39 -12.60 13.05
C SER A 190 14.66 -13.31 13.54
N ALA A 191 15.62 -13.50 12.64
CA ALA A 191 16.94 -14.05 12.99
C ALA A 191 17.86 -13.01 13.67
N PHE A 192 17.44 -11.75 13.70
CA PHE A 192 18.15 -10.62 14.29
C PHE A 192 17.24 -9.88 15.30
N PRO A 193 17.81 -9.09 16.23
CA PRO A 193 17.01 -8.27 17.14
C PRO A 193 16.14 -7.28 16.34
N LEU A 194 14.82 -7.49 16.35
CA LEU A 194 13.83 -6.66 15.68
C LEU A 194 12.86 -6.11 16.74
N GLU A 195 12.75 -4.78 16.80
CA GLU A 195 11.74 -4.08 17.62
C GLU A 195 10.85 -3.24 16.72
N LEU A 196 9.75 -3.85 16.27
CA LEU A 196 8.83 -3.26 15.32
C LEU A 196 7.99 -2.17 16.01
N SER A 197 7.83 -1.02 15.36
CA SER A 197 6.93 0.01 15.89
C SER A 197 5.47 -0.41 15.76
N MET A 198 4.64 -0.02 16.73
CA MET A 198 3.19 -0.19 16.62
C MET A 198 2.64 0.62 15.43
N ALA A 199 3.22 1.79 15.15
CA ALA A 199 2.92 2.62 14.00
C ALA A 199 3.10 1.85 12.67
N ASP A 200 4.24 1.18 12.48
CA ASP A 200 4.47 0.35 11.29
C ASP A 200 3.53 -0.87 11.29
N ALA A 201 3.33 -1.53 12.43
CA ALA A 201 2.44 -2.70 12.52
C ALA A 201 1.00 -2.37 12.07
N ILE A 202 0.42 -1.23 12.50
CA ILE A 202 -0.93 -0.79 12.12
C ILE A 202 -1.01 -0.52 10.62
N VAL A 203 -0.06 0.27 10.09
CA VAL A 203 -0.04 0.65 8.67
C VAL A 203 0.14 -0.57 7.78
N PHE A 204 1.07 -1.47 8.12
CA PHE A 204 1.31 -2.67 7.33
C PHE A 204 0.19 -3.70 7.44
N ALA A 205 -0.46 -3.84 8.60
CA ALA A 205 -1.67 -4.65 8.73
C ALA A 205 -2.76 -4.16 7.77
N ALA A 206 -3.02 -2.84 7.75
CA ALA A 206 -3.97 -2.24 6.81
C ALA A 206 -3.56 -2.48 5.35
N TYR A 207 -2.28 -2.24 5.01
CA TYR A 207 -1.74 -2.44 3.66
C TYR A 207 -1.95 -3.88 3.16
N TYR A 208 -1.52 -4.89 3.93
CA TYR A 208 -1.63 -6.29 3.50
C TYR A 208 -3.07 -6.76 3.41
N LYS A 209 -3.95 -6.32 4.32
CA LYS A 209 -5.37 -6.68 4.28
C LYS A 209 -6.10 -6.03 3.11
N VAL A 210 -5.79 -4.78 2.77
CA VAL A 210 -6.31 -4.14 1.56
C VAL A 210 -5.85 -4.85 0.31
N ARG A 211 -4.55 -5.15 0.21
CA ARG A 211 -4.00 -5.88 -0.93
C ARG A 211 -4.68 -7.24 -1.10
N SER A 212 -4.87 -7.97 0.01
CA SER A 212 -5.61 -9.24 0.02
C SER A 212 -7.06 -9.07 -0.44
N ASN A 213 -7.75 -8.02 0.01
CA ASN A 213 -9.12 -7.71 -0.42
C ASN A 213 -9.20 -7.38 -1.92
N PHE A 214 -8.27 -6.60 -2.49
CA PHE A 214 -8.23 -6.35 -3.93
C PHE A 214 -8.05 -7.63 -4.75
N ILE A 215 -7.16 -8.52 -4.31
CA ILE A 215 -6.98 -9.85 -4.93
C ILE A 215 -8.27 -10.66 -4.83
N ALA A 216 -8.90 -10.72 -3.64
CA ALA A 216 -10.14 -11.43 -3.42
C ALA A 216 -11.28 -10.92 -4.32
N LYS A 217 -11.37 -9.60 -4.53
CA LYS A 217 -12.36 -9.01 -5.44
C LYS A 217 -12.11 -9.36 -6.91
N ILE A 218 -10.84 -9.44 -7.34
CA ILE A 218 -10.51 -9.90 -8.69
C ILE A 218 -10.91 -11.37 -8.86
N ILE A 219 -10.58 -12.23 -7.89
CA ILE A 219 -10.94 -13.64 -7.90
C ILE A 219 -12.46 -13.82 -7.95
N ALA A 220 -13.20 -13.08 -7.13
CA ALA A 220 -14.67 -13.15 -7.09
C ALA A 220 -15.36 -12.73 -8.39
N LYS A 221 -14.70 -11.90 -9.21
CA LYS A 221 -15.19 -11.45 -10.52
C LYS A 221 -14.65 -12.26 -11.69
N ALA A 222 -13.64 -13.09 -11.46
CA ALA A 222 -13.11 -13.96 -12.49
C ALA A 222 -14.06 -15.13 -12.73
N LYS A 223 -14.05 -15.65 -13.97
CA LYS A 223 -14.85 -16.82 -14.34
C LYS A 223 -14.35 -18.10 -13.64
N ASP A 224 -13.04 -18.22 -13.50
CA ASP A 224 -12.33 -19.39 -12.98
C ASP A 224 -10.94 -18.99 -12.45
N GLN A 225 -10.30 -19.87 -11.69
CA GLN A 225 -9.01 -19.61 -11.05
C GLN A 225 -7.88 -19.32 -12.05
N THR A 226 -7.90 -19.95 -13.23
CA THR A 226 -6.88 -19.73 -14.27
C THR A 226 -7.01 -18.34 -14.85
N SER A 227 -8.24 -17.93 -15.17
CA SER A 227 -8.56 -16.55 -15.60
C SER A 227 -8.15 -15.52 -14.53
N ALA A 228 -8.41 -15.80 -13.25
CA ALA A 228 -7.99 -14.92 -12.16
C ALA A 228 -6.46 -14.73 -12.13
N ASN A 229 -5.69 -15.82 -12.26
CA ASN A 229 -4.22 -15.77 -12.27
C ASN A 229 -3.69 -14.96 -13.47
N ILE A 230 -4.29 -15.12 -14.65
CA ILE A 230 -3.93 -14.34 -15.84
C ILE A 230 -4.18 -12.85 -15.60
N ILE A 231 -5.34 -12.49 -15.03
CA ILE A 231 -5.68 -11.10 -14.72
C ILE A 231 -4.71 -10.52 -13.69
N LEU A 232 -4.39 -11.26 -12.63
CA LEU A 232 -3.45 -10.81 -11.60
C LEU A 232 -2.02 -10.60 -12.14
N GLN A 233 -1.57 -11.45 -13.06
CA GLN A 233 -0.24 -11.33 -13.68
C GLN A 233 -0.18 -10.22 -14.74
N GLY A 234 -1.24 -10.04 -15.53
CA GLY A 234 -1.26 -9.11 -16.66
C GLY A 234 -1.79 -7.71 -16.35
N TYR A 235 -2.66 -7.59 -15.34
CA TYR A 235 -3.42 -6.36 -15.04
C TYR A 235 -3.46 -6.04 -13.53
N GLY A 236 -2.65 -6.71 -12.72
CA GLY A 236 -2.46 -6.34 -11.32
C GLY A 236 -1.84 -4.95 -11.24
N ASN A 237 -2.55 -3.99 -10.64
CA ASN A 237 -2.00 -2.66 -10.42
C ASN A 237 -0.97 -2.70 -9.31
N ASP A 238 0.10 -1.91 -9.45
CA ASP A 238 1.08 -1.78 -8.40
C ASP A 238 0.47 -1.06 -7.20
N PHE A 239 0.46 -1.75 -6.06
CA PHE A 239 0.15 -1.17 -4.76
C PHE A 239 1.41 -1.25 -3.92
N PRO A 240 2.33 -0.28 -4.07
CA PRO A 240 3.63 -0.34 -3.44
C PRO A 240 3.49 -0.29 -1.91
N PRO A 241 4.37 -1.00 -1.17
CA PRO A 241 4.39 -0.90 0.28
C PRO A 241 4.74 0.54 0.70
N PRO A 242 4.10 1.07 1.75
CA PRO A 242 4.46 2.36 2.30
C PRO A 242 5.89 2.34 2.89
N PRO A 243 6.53 3.51 3.09
CA PRO A 243 7.86 3.55 3.70
C PRO A 243 7.83 2.94 5.10
N LEU A 244 8.89 2.23 5.46
CA LEU A 244 9.06 1.57 6.75
C LEU A 244 9.91 2.47 7.68
N GLY A 245 9.76 2.34 9.00
CA GLY A 245 10.61 3.02 9.97
C GLY A 245 9.88 4.08 10.80
N ARG A 246 8.56 3.96 10.98
CA ARG A 246 7.80 4.92 11.80
C ARG A 246 8.22 4.84 13.25
N LEU A 247 8.28 5.99 13.91
CA LEU A 247 8.51 6.09 15.35
C LEU A 247 7.16 6.08 16.09
N ASP A 248 7.13 5.33 17.18
CA ASP A 248 5.95 5.29 18.05
C ASP A 248 5.81 6.58 18.85
N ALA A 249 4.56 7.01 19.06
CA ALA A 249 4.25 8.10 19.97
C ALA A 249 4.59 7.72 21.42
N THR A 250 5.04 8.71 22.20
CA THR A 250 5.35 8.55 23.63
C THR A 250 4.21 8.99 24.55
N ALA A 251 3.17 9.60 24.00
CA ALA A 251 1.98 10.08 24.70
C ALA A 251 0.77 9.97 23.76
N PRO A 252 -0.46 9.90 24.30
CA PRO A 252 -1.66 9.90 23.48
C PRO A 252 -1.81 11.22 22.72
N ASP A 253 -2.37 11.15 21.52
CA ASP A 253 -2.63 12.32 20.70
C ASP A 253 -3.85 13.09 21.24
N ALA A 254 -3.70 14.42 21.32
CA ALA A 254 -4.68 15.29 21.98
C ALA A 254 -6.02 15.43 21.23
N ALA A 255 -6.09 15.02 19.96
CA ALA A 255 -7.15 15.38 19.04
C ALA A 255 -8.01 14.18 18.60
N ALA A 256 -8.87 13.66 19.48
CA ALA A 256 -9.87 12.68 19.07
C ALA A 256 -10.82 13.28 18.00
N PRO A 257 -10.85 12.75 16.76
CA PRO A 257 -11.78 13.26 15.75
C PRO A 257 -13.24 12.97 16.12
N THR A 258 -14.12 13.92 15.83
CA THR A 258 -15.55 13.66 15.84
C THR A 258 -15.88 12.64 14.74
N LEU A 259 -16.53 11.55 15.12
CA LEU A 259 -16.82 10.42 14.22
C LEU A 259 -18.05 10.65 13.34
N THR A 260 -18.21 11.84 12.74
CA THR A 260 -19.19 12.04 11.68
C THR A 260 -18.49 12.09 10.34
N THR A 261 -19.15 11.63 9.26
CA THR A 261 -18.56 11.66 7.92
C THR A 261 -18.10 13.07 7.55
N ALA A 262 -18.91 14.07 7.89
CA ALA A 262 -18.59 15.46 7.62
C ALA A 262 -17.33 15.94 8.35
N ALA A 263 -17.22 15.68 9.66
CA ALA A 263 -16.08 16.10 10.45
C ALA A 263 -14.78 15.37 10.03
N LEU A 264 -14.87 14.08 9.69
CA LEU A 264 -13.73 13.30 9.20
C LEU A 264 -13.28 13.79 7.83
N VAL A 265 -14.20 14.14 6.93
CA VAL A 265 -13.87 14.77 5.64
C VAL A 265 -13.17 16.10 5.85
N ASP A 266 -13.73 16.99 6.67
CA ASP A 266 -13.16 18.32 6.91
C ASP A 266 -11.76 18.20 7.54
N ARG A 267 -11.58 17.26 8.47
CA ARG A 267 -10.27 16.99 9.07
C ARG A 267 -9.27 16.40 8.08
N ALA A 268 -9.68 15.46 7.25
CA ALA A 268 -8.81 14.90 6.21
C ALA A 268 -8.35 15.98 5.22
N LEU A 269 -9.25 16.89 4.83
CA LEU A 269 -8.91 18.05 3.98
C LEU A 269 -7.96 19.01 4.71
N ALA A 270 -8.17 19.30 5.99
CA ALA A 270 -7.30 20.15 6.80
C ALA A 270 -5.88 19.55 6.96
N ALA A 271 -5.78 18.23 7.09
CA ALA A 271 -4.53 17.48 7.13
C ALA A 271 -3.75 17.50 5.79
N GLY A 272 -4.37 18.00 4.70
CA GLY A 272 -3.74 18.15 3.39
C GLY A 272 -4.07 17.04 2.40
N LEU A 273 -5.04 16.17 2.69
CA LEU A 273 -5.56 15.23 1.70
C LEU A 273 -6.45 15.95 0.69
N THR A 274 -6.42 15.51 -0.57
CA THR A 274 -7.29 16.06 -1.62
C THR A 274 -8.66 15.39 -1.59
N ALA A 275 -9.67 16.01 -2.21
CA ALA A 275 -11.00 15.40 -2.34
C ALA A 275 -10.95 14.00 -3.02
N GLY A 276 -10.05 13.82 -4.00
CA GLY A 276 -9.80 12.52 -4.63
C GLY A 276 -9.28 11.50 -3.62
N ASN A 277 -8.26 11.86 -2.84
CA ASN A 277 -7.72 10.96 -1.80
C ASN A 277 -8.80 10.55 -0.79
N VAL A 278 -9.56 11.51 -0.27
CA VAL A 278 -10.59 11.26 0.74
C VAL A 278 -11.70 10.37 0.19
N SER A 279 -12.12 10.59 -1.06
CA SER A 279 -13.13 9.75 -1.71
C SER A 279 -12.67 8.31 -1.96
N ALA A 280 -11.38 8.09 -2.24
CA ALA A 280 -10.83 6.75 -2.40
C ALA A 280 -10.78 6.02 -1.05
N LEU A 281 -10.51 6.74 0.04
CA LEU A 281 -10.48 6.22 1.40
C LEU A 281 -11.85 6.12 2.07
N ALA A 282 -12.96 6.36 1.37
CA ALA A 282 -14.32 6.32 1.94
C ALA A 282 -14.64 5.00 2.67
N ALA A 283 -14.10 3.87 2.21
CA ALA A 283 -14.26 2.57 2.86
C ALA A 283 -13.69 2.51 4.29
N CYS A 284 -12.78 3.43 4.62
CA CYS A 284 -12.09 3.50 5.91
C CYS A 284 -12.91 4.24 6.98
N PHE A 285 -14.04 4.87 6.63
CA PHE A 285 -14.82 5.67 7.58
C PHE A 285 -15.60 4.77 8.55
N PRO A 286 -15.71 5.14 9.84
CA PRO A 286 -16.41 4.36 10.86
C PRO A 286 -17.94 4.55 10.90
N THR A 287 -18.51 5.38 10.01
CA THR A 287 -19.87 5.95 10.17
C THR A 287 -21.01 5.21 9.48
N GLY A 288 -20.73 4.32 8.52
CA GLY A 288 -21.79 3.62 7.75
C GLY A 288 -21.24 2.73 6.65
N GLY A 289 -22.09 2.20 5.77
CA GLY A 289 -21.66 1.47 4.58
C GLY A 289 -20.87 2.36 3.60
N LEU A 290 -20.09 1.75 2.69
CA LEU A 290 -19.31 2.50 1.70
C LEU A 290 -20.18 3.45 0.87
N GLU A 291 -21.35 2.98 0.42
CA GLU A 291 -22.27 3.77 -0.41
C GLU A 291 -22.93 4.92 0.37
N GLU A 292 -23.23 4.71 1.65
CA GLU A 292 -23.80 5.74 2.53
C GLU A 292 -22.80 6.87 2.74
N VAL A 293 -21.56 6.52 3.11
CA VAL A 293 -20.45 7.47 3.27
C VAL A 293 -20.20 8.24 1.97
N GLU A 294 -20.17 7.55 0.84
CA GLU A 294 -19.98 8.15 -0.48
C GLU A 294 -21.11 9.12 -0.87
N ASN A 295 -22.36 8.82 -0.49
CA ASN A 295 -23.50 9.69 -0.71
C ASN A 295 -23.44 10.94 0.18
N GLU A 296 -23.07 10.80 1.45
CA GLU A 296 -22.86 11.93 2.36
C GLU A 296 -21.73 12.86 1.90
N MET A 297 -20.61 12.31 1.43
CA MET A 297 -19.51 13.12 0.86
C MET A 297 -19.98 13.98 -0.31
N ARG A 298 -20.85 13.44 -1.18
CA ARG A 298 -21.40 14.17 -2.34
C ARG A 298 -22.31 15.32 -1.91
N THR A 299 -23.13 15.12 -0.89
CA THR A 299 -24.04 16.17 -0.40
C THR A 299 -23.28 17.28 0.32
N GLN A 300 -22.20 16.94 1.03
CA GLN A 300 -21.35 17.92 1.72
C GLN A 300 -20.60 18.84 0.76
N ASN A 301 -19.99 18.29 -0.30
CA ASN A 301 -19.21 19.11 -1.24
C ASN A 301 -19.27 18.59 -2.68
N LYS A 302 -19.66 19.47 -3.61
CA LYS A 302 -19.79 19.19 -5.05
C LYS A 302 -18.52 18.62 -5.68
N LYS A 303 -17.33 18.92 -5.13
CA LYS A 303 -16.04 18.38 -5.60
C LYS A 303 -15.96 16.85 -5.48
N PHE A 304 -16.67 16.23 -4.53
CA PHE A 304 -16.67 14.78 -4.36
C PHE A 304 -17.50 14.05 -5.42
N GLY A 305 -18.48 14.74 -6.05
CA GLY A 305 -19.38 14.12 -7.04
C GLY A 305 -18.66 13.41 -8.17
N PHE A 306 -17.60 14.02 -8.72
CA PHE A 306 -16.79 13.44 -9.78
C PHE A 306 -16.03 12.19 -9.32
N TYR A 307 -15.28 12.30 -8.22
CA TYR A 307 -14.41 11.22 -7.74
C TYR A 307 -15.20 10.01 -7.25
N VAL A 308 -16.27 10.24 -6.49
CA VAL A 308 -17.11 9.15 -5.99
C VAL A 308 -17.73 8.38 -7.17
N LYS A 309 -18.25 9.08 -8.18
CA LYS A 309 -18.78 8.43 -9.39
C LYS A 309 -17.70 7.63 -10.13
N SER A 310 -16.51 8.19 -10.27
CA SER A 310 -15.38 7.53 -10.94
C SER A 310 -14.95 6.25 -10.20
N ASN A 311 -14.86 6.32 -8.86
CA ASN A 311 -14.52 5.18 -8.01
C ASN A 311 -15.58 4.07 -8.07
N GLN A 312 -16.87 4.42 -8.01
CA GLN A 312 -17.97 3.46 -8.17
C GLN A 312 -17.91 2.73 -9.51
N GLN A 313 -17.80 3.48 -10.62
CA GLN A 313 -17.68 2.92 -11.96
C GLN A 313 -16.44 2.02 -12.10
N SER A 314 -15.32 2.42 -11.52
CA SER A 314 -14.11 1.60 -11.52
C SER A 314 -14.33 0.31 -10.75
N ARG A 315 -14.95 0.36 -9.56
CA ARG A 315 -15.25 -0.83 -8.75
C ARG A 315 -16.23 -1.79 -9.41
N GLU A 316 -17.02 -1.39 -10.40
CA GLU A 316 -17.88 -2.28 -11.19
C GLU A 316 -17.06 -3.13 -12.18
N THR A 317 -15.96 -2.60 -12.72
CA THR A 317 -15.06 -3.32 -13.63
C THR A 317 -14.34 -4.50 -12.95
N VAL A 318 -13.79 -5.43 -13.73
CA VAL A 318 -13.09 -6.61 -13.22
C VAL A 318 -11.80 -6.23 -12.49
N THR A 319 -10.99 -5.35 -13.08
CA THR A 319 -9.66 -4.97 -12.56
C THR A 319 -9.70 -3.81 -11.56
N GLN A 320 -10.76 -3.00 -11.57
CA GLN A 320 -10.94 -1.85 -10.66
C GLN A 320 -9.75 -0.89 -10.66
N THR A 321 -9.16 -0.70 -11.84
CA THR A 321 -7.85 -0.05 -12.02
C THR A 321 -7.76 1.34 -11.41
N ASN A 322 -8.66 2.25 -11.79
CA ASN A 322 -8.61 3.63 -11.30
C ASN A 322 -8.80 3.69 -9.78
N TYR A 323 -9.77 2.93 -9.24
CA TYR A 323 -9.99 2.89 -7.80
C TYR A 323 -8.77 2.37 -7.04
N GLN A 324 -8.11 1.31 -7.52
CA GLN A 324 -6.91 0.78 -6.86
C GLN A 324 -5.74 1.77 -6.89
N ILE A 325 -5.54 2.47 -8.02
CA ILE A 325 -4.49 3.49 -8.15
C ILE A 325 -4.78 4.68 -7.23
N ASP A 326 -6.02 5.19 -7.24
CA ASP A 326 -6.41 6.31 -6.40
C ASP A 326 -6.33 5.95 -4.91
N PHE A 327 -6.76 4.74 -4.55
CA PHE A 327 -6.62 4.21 -3.19
C PHE A 327 -5.15 4.10 -2.78
N SER A 328 -4.30 3.56 -3.64
CA SER A 328 -2.86 3.42 -3.40
C SER A 328 -2.19 4.77 -3.12
N ASN A 329 -2.49 5.77 -3.96
CA ASN A 329 -2.00 7.13 -3.79
C ASN A 329 -2.51 7.80 -2.52
N ALA A 330 -3.78 7.58 -2.18
CA ALA A 330 -4.38 8.11 -0.97
C ALA A 330 -3.80 7.46 0.29
N PHE A 331 -3.66 6.13 0.29
CA PHE A 331 -3.09 5.36 1.39
C PHE A 331 -1.61 5.69 1.62
N SER A 332 -0.83 5.86 0.56
CA SER A 332 0.58 6.27 0.67
C SER A 332 0.71 7.62 1.39
N LYS A 333 -0.16 8.60 1.06
CA LYS A 333 -0.19 9.89 1.75
C LYS A 333 -0.69 9.77 3.19
N LEU A 334 -1.76 9.01 3.41
CA LEU A 334 -2.30 8.75 4.75
C LEU A 334 -1.23 8.16 5.68
N SER A 335 -0.50 7.16 5.21
CA SER A 335 0.53 6.44 5.98
C SER A 335 1.76 7.28 6.35
N THR A 336 1.89 8.48 5.80
CA THR A 336 3.03 9.38 6.02
C THR A 336 2.62 10.70 6.68
N LEU A 337 1.33 10.91 6.95
CA LEU A 337 0.84 12.10 7.65
C LEU A 337 1.41 12.16 9.06
N GLY A 338 2.11 13.24 9.40
CA GLY A 338 2.66 13.49 10.75
C GLY A 338 3.75 12.52 11.23
N ALA A 339 3.97 11.42 10.51
CA ALA A 339 4.88 10.36 10.91
C ALA A 339 6.33 10.82 10.90
N LYS A 340 7.06 10.47 11.95
CA LYS A 340 8.52 10.60 12.03
C LYS A 340 9.14 9.27 11.61
N PHE A 341 10.13 9.33 10.74
CA PHE A 341 10.80 8.15 10.20
C PHE A 341 12.24 8.07 10.68
N ASP A 342 12.63 6.88 11.14
CA ASP A 342 14.02 6.47 11.25
C ASP A 342 14.33 5.45 10.14
N VAL A 343 15.13 5.91 9.17
CA VAL A 343 15.46 5.14 7.96
C VAL A 343 16.32 3.92 8.28
N GLU A 344 17.03 3.93 9.41
CA GLU A 344 17.99 2.87 9.75
C GLU A 344 17.47 1.90 10.80
N ARG A 345 16.24 2.12 11.30
CA ARG A 345 15.67 1.42 12.47
C ARG A 345 15.72 -0.11 12.38
N TYR A 346 15.47 -0.67 11.20
CA TYR A 346 15.34 -2.12 11.02
C TYR A 346 16.51 -2.75 10.29
N TYR A 347 17.61 -2.03 10.13
CA TYR A 347 18.80 -2.55 9.50
C TYR A 347 19.77 -3.10 10.54
N HIS A 348 20.40 -4.22 10.19
CA HIS A 348 21.39 -4.88 11.04
C HIS A 348 22.76 -4.88 10.34
N PRO A 349 23.87 -4.84 11.09
CA PRO A 349 25.21 -4.99 10.52
C PRO A 349 25.35 -6.31 9.76
N ILE A 350 26.02 -6.29 8.62
CA ILE A 350 26.31 -7.49 7.81
C ILE A 350 27.80 -7.80 7.93
N PRO A 351 28.22 -9.07 8.09
CA PRO A 351 29.63 -9.40 8.05
C PRO A 351 30.26 -8.91 6.75
N LYS A 352 31.45 -8.28 6.84
CA LYS A 352 32.27 -8.02 5.66
C LYS A 352 32.62 -9.37 5.05
N GLN A 353 31.82 -9.83 4.09
CA GLN A 353 32.21 -10.94 3.23
C GLN A 353 33.59 -10.58 2.68
N GLY A 354 34.56 -11.47 2.91
CA GLY A 354 35.95 -11.28 2.49
C GLY A 354 35.98 -11.03 0.99
N LEU A 355 35.99 -9.76 0.59
CA LEU A 355 36.31 -9.35 -0.76
C LEU A 355 37.66 -10.01 -1.06
N PRO A 356 37.78 -10.88 -2.08
CA PRO A 356 39.10 -11.34 -2.49
C PRO A 356 39.89 -10.07 -2.80
N LYS A 357 40.94 -9.82 -2.00
CA LYS A 357 41.92 -8.77 -2.31
C LYS A 357 42.29 -8.99 -3.76
N LYS A 358 42.04 -7.99 -4.61
CA LYS A 358 42.49 -8.02 -6.01
C LYS A 358 43.95 -8.47 -5.99
N LEU A 359 44.20 -9.65 -6.54
CA LEU A 359 45.53 -10.17 -6.82
C LEU A 359 46.18 -9.31 -7.90
#